data_AF-A0A919PJY1-F1
#
_entry.id   AF-A0A919PJY1-F1
#
_cell.length_a   1.000
_cell.length_b   1.000
_cell.length_c   1.000
_cell.angle_alpha   90.00
_cell.angle_beta   90.00
_cell.angle_gamma   90.00
#
_symmetry.space_group_name_H-M   'P 1'
#
loop_
_entity.id
_entity.type
_entity.pdbx_description
1 polymer ?
#
loop_
_entity_poly.entity_id
_entity_poly.type
_entity_poly.pdbx_seq_one_letter_code
_entity_poly.pdbx_strand_id
1 'polypeptide(L)'
;MDAEIRDVVARVQDAQQRESVEEFVALFRQDAIWTTGHGRRLTGRAEIAAFTATVLPGAMRGTTVTYEPLDVLFIRPDVAAVRVRQTTTGPDGTAEGSPVYVMAKEDGRWLLTACQNTPVVNA
;
A
#
# COMPACT_ATOMS: atom_id res chain seq x y z
N MET A 1 -10.33 5.39 16.53
CA MET A 1 -10.93 5.44 15.17
C MET A 1 -9.88 5.15 14.11
N ASP A 2 -8.67 5.68 14.24
CA ASP A 2 -7.55 5.40 13.31
C ASP A 2 -6.94 4.00 13.46
N ALA A 3 -7.22 3.26 14.55
CA ALA A 3 -6.77 1.89 14.73
C ALA A 3 -7.14 0.97 13.54
N GLU A 4 -8.36 1.06 13.00
CA GLU A 4 -8.77 0.27 11.81
C GLU A 4 -7.97 0.66 10.56
N ILE A 5 -7.62 1.93 10.42
CA ILE A 5 -6.80 2.43 9.30
C ILE A 5 -5.36 1.91 9.42
N ARG A 6 -4.79 1.93 10.63
CA ARG A 6 -3.46 1.41 10.90
C ARG A 6 -3.40 -0.11 10.69
N ASP A 7 -4.48 -0.83 11.00
CA ASP A 7 -4.62 -2.26 10.69
C ASP A 7 -4.53 -2.52 9.17
N VAL A 8 -5.21 -1.73 8.34
CA VAL A 8 -5.07 -1.85 6.88
C VAL A 8 -3.61 -1.69 6.43
N VAL A 9 -2.89 -0.70 6.97
CA VAL A 9 -1.45 -0.51 6.64
C VAL A 9 -0.60 -1.69 7.12
N ALA A 10 -0.86 -2.22 8.32
CA ALA A 10 -0.16 -3.40 8.83
C ALA A 10 -0.42 -4.63 7.95
N ARG A 11 -1.64 -4.78 7.43
CA ARG A 11 -2.01 -5.85 6.49
C ARG A 11 -1.36 -5.68 5.12
N VAL A 12 -1.14 -4.45 4.64
CA VAL A 12 -0.32 -4.20 3.44
C VAL A 12 1.09 -4.75 3.64
N GLN A 13 1.71 -4.41 4.78
CA GLN A 13 3.06 -4.90 5.12
C GLN A 13 3.09 -6.42 5.17
N ASP A 14 2.19 -7.04 5.94
CA ASP A 14 2.16 -8.49 6.13
C ASP A 14 1.92 -9.24 4.81
N ALA A 15 0.94 -8.80 4.01
CA ALA A 15 0.68 -9.40 2.71
C ALA A 15 1.89 -9.27 1.77
N GLN A 16 2.62 -8.16 1.81
CA GLN A 16 3.81 -7.98 0.99
C GLN A 16 5.00 -8.81 1.47
N GLN A 17 5.25 -8.85 2.78
CA GLN A 17 6.31 -9.68 3.39
C GLN A 17 6.10 -11.18 3.12
N ARG A 18 4.84 -11.64 3.17
CA ARG A 18 4.45 -13.02 2.83
C ARG A 18 4.27 -13.26 1.33
N GLU A 19 4.49 -12.22 0.51
CA GLU A 19 4.27 -12.24 -0.94
C GLU A 19 2.86 -12.74 -1.35
N SER A 20 1.87 -12.52 -0.49
CA SER A 20 0.49 -12.98 -0.66
C SER A 20 -0.27 -12.04 -1.59
N VAL A 21 -0.31 -12.41 -2.88
CA VAL A 21 -1.01 -11.64 -3.92
C VAL A 21 -2.50 -11.48 -3.59
N GLU A 22 -3.15 -12.56 -3.16
CA GLU A 22 -4.58 -12.56 -2.83
C GLU A 22 -4.89 -11.58 -1.69
N GLU A 23 -4.14 -11.66 -0.59
CA GLU A 23 -4.38 -10.82 0.58
C GLU A 23 -4.06 -9.35 0.29
N PHE A 24 -3.00 -9.07 -0.47
CA PHE A 24 -2.65 -7.71 -0.87
C PHE A 24 -3.75 -7.08 -1.73
N VAL A 25 -4.23 -7.81 -2.74
CA VAL A 25 -5.27 -7.33 -3.67
C VAL A 25 -6.62 -7.16 -2.96
N ALA A 26 -6.94 -8.00 -1.98
CA ALA A 26 -8.17 -7.92 -1.21
C ALA A 26 -8.32 -6.64 -0.37
N LEU A 27 -7.23 -5.89 -0.17
CA LEU A 27 -7.24 -4.58 0.51
C LEU A 27 -7.73 -3.45 -0.39
N PHE A 28 -7.73 -3.63 -1.71
CA PHE A 28 -8.18 -2.61 -2.65
C PHE A 28 -9.69 -2.62 -2.84
N ARG A 29 -10.27 -1.43 -2.98
CA ARG A 29 -11.62 -1.24 -3.47
C ARG A 29 -11.72 -1.69 -4.92
N GLN A 30 -12.91 -2.11 -5.35
CA GLN A 30 -13.12 -2.70 -6.68
C GLN A 30 -12.66 -1.79 -7.83
N ASP A 31 -12.86 -0.47 -7.70
CA ASP A 31 -12.54 0.57 -8.67
C ASP A 31 -11.28 1.39 -8.30
N ALA A 32 -10.44 0.87 -7.40
CA ALA A 32 -9.30 1.61 -6.87
C ALA A 32 -8.30 2.04 -7.96
N ILE A 33 -7.68 3.21 -7.79
CA ILE A 33 -6.56 3.66 -8.63
C ILE A 33 -5.26 3.55 -7.86
N TRP A 34 -4.21 3.09 -8.52
CA TRP A 34 -2.89 3.01 -7.91
C TRP A 34 -1.80 3.46 -8.87
N THR A 35 -0.95 4.39 -8.40
CA THR A 35 0.33 4.69 -9.04
C THR A 35 1.47 4.10 -8.20
N THR A 36 2.24 3.18 -8.79
CA THR A 36 3.38 2.54 -8.12
C THR A 36 4.54 3.52 -7.93
N GLY A 37 5.52 3.16 -7.10
CA GLY A 37 6.75 3.97 -6.94
C GLY A 37 7.54 4.18 -8.24
N HIS A 38 7.34 3.31 -9.25
CA HIS A 38 7.95 3.42 -10.57
C HIS A 38 7.06 4.15 -11.59
N GLY A 39 5.96 4.77 -11.14
CA GLY A 39 5.07 5.58 -11.98
C GLY A 39 4.08 4.77 -12.84
N ARG A 40 3.97 3.44 -12.64
CA ARG A 40 2.96 2.65 -13.34
C ARG A 40 1.59 2.99 -12.78
N ARG A 41 0.65 3.37 -13.66
CA ARG A 41 -0.74 3.69 -13.33
C ARG A 41 -1.61 2.46 -13.58
N LEU A 42 -2.40 2.08 -12.58
CA LEU A 42 -3.27 0.91 -12.57
C LEU A 42 -4.68 1.35 -12.15
N THR A 43 -5.71 0.80 -12.80
CA THR A 43 -7.11 1.13 -12.54
C THR A 43 -7.94 -0.12 -12.31
N GLY A 44 -8.64 -0.15 -11.18
CA GLY A 44 -9.48 -1.25 -10.76
C GLY A 44 -8.70 -2.43 -10.18
N ARG A 45 -9.36 -3.16 -9.28
CA ARG A 45 -8.76 -4.27 -8.55
C ARG A 45 -8.25 -5.39 -9.47
N ALA A 46 -8.89 -5.61 -10.62
CA ALA A 46 -8.47 -6.64 -11.58
C ALA A 46 -7.10 -6.32 -12.21
N GLU A 47 -6.86 -5.07 -12.62
CA GLU A 47 -5.57 -4.66 -13.19
C GLU A 47 -4.47 -4.69 -12.12
N ILE A 48 -4.80 -4.23 -10.91
CA ILE A 48 -3.90 -4.30 -9.76
C ILE A 48 -3.54 -5.76 -9.46
N ALA A 49 -4.51 -6.69 -9.48
CA ALA A 49 -4.26 -8.11 -9.28
C ALA A 49 -3.31 -8.71 -10.33
N ALA A 50 -3.58 -8.44 -11.60
CA ALA A 50 -2.73 -8.90 -12.69
C ALA A 50 -1.30 -8.37 -12.55
N PHE A 51 -1.13 -7.09 -12.19
CA PHE A 51 0.19 -6.53 -11.97
C PHE A 51 0.89 -7.13 -10.75
N THR A 52 0.22 -7.18 -9.59
CA THR A 52 0.79 -7.72 -8.35
C THR A 52 1.21 -9.17 -8.52
N ALA A 53 0.44 -9.99 -9.23
CA ALA A 53 0.80 -11.37 -9.54
C ALA A 53 2.12 -11.51 -10.33
N THR A 54 2.50 -10.49 -11.09
CA THR A 54 3.76 -10.49 -11.86
C THR A 54 4.98 -10.00 -11.07
N VAL A 55 4.77 -9.15 -10.06
CA VAL A 55 5.88 -8.45 -9.38
C VAL A 55 6.09 -8.87 -7.93
N LEU A 56 5.05 -9.36 -7.25
CA LEU A 56 5.13 -9.67 -5.82
C LEU A 56 5.84 -11.00 -5.53
N PRO A 57 5.58 -12.10 -6.27
CA PRO A 57 6.27 -13.37 -6.01
C PRO A 57 7.78 -13.25 -6.19
N GLY A 58 8.52 -13.54 -5.13
CA GLY A 58 9.97 -13.43 -5.06
C GLY A 58 10.53 -12.04 -4.79
N ALA A 59 9.70 -11.01 -4.62
CA ALA A 59 10.14 -9.64 -4.37
C ALA A 59 10.88 -9.48 -3.03
N MET A 60 10.55 -10.32 -2.05
CA MET A 60 11.11 -10.29 -0.68
C MET A 60 12.32 -11.22 -0.52
N ARG A 61 12.82 -11.85 -1.59
CA ARG A 61 14.02 -12.70 -1.50
C ARG A 61 15.24 -11.87 -1.11
N GLY A 62 15.72 -12.06 0.11
CA GLY A 62 16.87 -11.33 0.65
C GLY A 62 16.56 -9.88 1.03
N THR A 63 15.30 -9.46 0.98
CA THR A 63 14.85 -8.12 1.32
C THR A 63 13.66 -8.17 2.29
N THR A 64 13.38 -7.06 2.95
CA THR A 64 12.14 -6.90 3.72
C THR A 64 11.60 -5.50 3.56
N VAL A 65 10.32 -5.32 3.82
CA VAL A 65 9.65 -4.03 3.76
C VAL A 65 8.93 -3.74 5.07
N THR A 66 8.96 -2.50 5.52
CA THR A 66 8.13 -2.02 6.63
C THR A 66 7.27 -0.84 6.20
N TYR A 67 6.12 -0.68 6.85
CA TYR A 67 5.17 0.40 6.62
C TYR A 67 4.80 1.06 7.96
N GLU A 68 5.14 2.33 8.11
CA GLU A 68 4.84 3.14 9.29
C GLU A 68 3.83 4.24 8.93
N PRO A 69 2.57 4.20 9.43
CA PRO A 69 1.64 5.30 9.24
C PRO A 69 2.09 6.52 10.03
N LEU A 70 2.48 7.58 9.31
CA LEU A 70 2.95 8.84 9.89
C LEU A 70 1.77 9.74 10.25
N ASP A 71 0.77 9.83 9.38
CA ASP A 71 -0.36 10.73 9.54
C ASP A 71 -1.66 10.06 9.08
N VAL A 72 -2.73 10.34 9.82
CA VAL A 72 -4.10 9.93 9.47
C VAL A 72 -4.99 11.17 9.51
N LEU A 73 -5.53 11.54 8.36
CA LEU A 73 -6.47 12.66 8.19
C LEU A 73 -7.83 12.10 7.78
N PHE A 74 -8.82 12.19 8.67
CA PHE A 74 -10.20 11.89 8.30
C PHE A 74 -10.77 13.06 7.47
N ILE A 75 -11.09 12.80 6.20
CA ILE A 75 -11.76 13.74 5.30
C ILE A 75 -13.27 13.72 5.59
N ARG A 76 -13.79 12.53 5.90
CA ARG A 76 -15.15 12.25 6.37
C ARG A 76 -15.09 11.12 7.40
N PRO A 77 -16.17 10.81 8.13
CA PRO A 77 -16.19 9.67 9.05
C PRO A 77 -15.84 8.31 8.41
N ASP A 78 -16.04 8.19 7.10
CA ASP A 78 -15.86 7.00 6.26
C ASP A 78 -14.79 7.17 5.16
N VAL A 79 -14.04 8.28 5.14
CA VAL A 79 -12.95 8.53 4.19
C VAL A 79 -11.75 9.12 4.90
N ALA A 80 -10.58 8.51 4.74
CA ALA A 80 -9.33 8.98 5.34
C ALA A 80 -8.18 9.02 4.33
N ALA A 81 -7.30 10.01 4.47
CA ALA A 81 -6.00 10.04 3.81
C ALA A 81 -4.91 9.66 4.82
N VAL A 82 -4.00 8.80 4.40
CA VAL A 82 -2.94 8.24 5.25
C VAL A 82 -1.61 8.43 4.56
N ARG A 83 -0.69 9.11 5.22
CA ARG A 83 0.70 9.18 4.78
C ARG A 83 1.49 8.09 5.49
N VAL A 84 2.28 7.35 4.74
CA VAL A 84 3.03 6.21 5.23
C VAL A 84 4.50 6.41 4.88
N ARG A 85 5.40 5.99 5.77
CA ARG A 85 6.80 5.73 5.43
C ARG A 85 6.92 4.27 5.06
N GLN A 86 7.33 3.99 3.84
CA GLN A 86 7.74 2.65 3.44
C GLN A 86 9.26 2.56 3.50
N THR A 87 9.80 1.58 4.20
CA THR A 87 11.25 1.32 4.21
C THR A 87 11.50 -0.06 3.62
N THR A 88 12.35 -0.15 2.61
CA THR A 88 12.79 -1.43 2.04
C THR A 88 14.26 -1.63 2.38
N THR A 89 14.58 -2.74 3.02
CA THR A 89 15.95 -3.09 3.43
C THR A 89 16.38 -4.35 2.71
N GLY A 90 17.56 -4.31 2.10
CA GLY A 90 18.14 -5.44 1.36
C GLY A 90 19.67 -5.41 1.37
N PRO A 91 20.32 -6.28 0.57
CA PRO A 91 21.78 -6.38 0.51
C PRO A 91 22.45 -5.08 0.04
N ASP A 92 21.75 -4.32 -0.80
CA ASP A 92 22.22 -3.06 -1.37
C ASP A 92 21.96 -1.84 -0.46
N GLY A 93 21.42 -2.08 0.75
CA GLY A 93 21.12 -1.05 1.74
C GLY A 93 19.62 -0.79 1.92
N THR A 94 19.31 0.42 2.37
CA THR A 94 17.95 0.84 2.72
C THR A 94 17.46 1.92 1.76
N ALA A 95 16.26 1.73 1.22
CA ALA A 95 15.55 2.70 0.40
C ALA A 95 14.21 3.09 1.04
N GLU A 96 13.80 4.35 0.89
CA GLU A 96 12.53 4.85 1.40
C GLU A 96 11.55 5.21 0.28
N GLY A 97 10.28 4.91 0.51
CA GLY A 97 9.14 5.40 -0.25
C GLY A 97 8.19 6.20 0.64
N SER A 98 7.43 7.10 0.03
CA SER A 98 6.41 7.90 0.69
C SER A 98 5.02 7.63 0.10
N PRO A 99 4.37 6.49 0.44
CA PRO A 99 3.01 6.25 0.03
C PRO A 99 2.00 7.22 0.64
N VAL A 100 1.02 7.61 -0.15
CA VAL A 100 -0.24 8.18 0.32
C VAL A 100 -1.39 7.25 -0.09
N TYR A 101 -2.20 6.88 0.89
CA TYR A 101 -3.40 6.07 0.72
C TYR A 101 -4.64 6.89 1.06
N VAL A 102 -5.53 7.06 0.11
CA VAL A 102 -6.93 7.42 0.39
C VAL A 102 -7.69 6.12 0.58
N MET A 103 -8.33 5.98 1.74
CA MET A 103 -9.12 4.83 2.12
C MET A 103 -10.58 5.23 2.26
N ALA A 104 -11.49 4.35 1.82
CA ALA A 104 -12.93 4.49 2.04
C ALA A 104 -13.46 3.28 2.79
N LYS A 105 -14.44 3.48 3.67
CA LYS A 105 -15.12 2.40 4.39
C LYS A 105 -16.31 1.90 3.57
N GLU A 106 -16.24 0.66 3.10
CA GLU A 106 -17.29 -0.03 2.34
C GLU A 106 -17.77 -1.24 3.15
N ASP A 107 -19.08 -1.37 3.38
CA ASP A 107 -19.67 -2.48 4.16
C ASP A 107 -18.98 -2.73 5.51
N GLY A 108 -18.60 -1.65 6.19
CA GLY A 108 -17.94 -1.71 7.49
C GLY A 108 -16.43 -2.00 7.44
N ARG A 109 -15.82 -2.10 6.25
CA ARG A 109 -14.39 -2.39 6.07
C ARG A 109 -13.67 -1.25 5.36
N TRP A 110 -12.53 -0.84 5.88
CA TRP A 110 -11.67 0.13 5.21
C TRP A 110 -10.92 -0.53 4.06
N LEU A 111 -10.93 0.11 2.89
CA LEU A 111 -10.29 -0.35 1.66
C LEU A 111 -9.44 0.76 1.05
N LEU A 112 -8.32 0.37 0.43
CA LEU A 112 -7.47 1.23 -0.38
C LEU A 112 -8.22 1.67 -1.65
N THR A 113 -8.41 2.97 -1.83
CA THR A 113 -9.25 3.54 -2.88
C THR A 113 -8.44 4.34 -3.91
N ALA A 114 -7.56 5.22 -3.45
CA ALA A 114 -6.62 5.92 -4.32
C ALA A 114 -5.24 5.91 -3.67
N CYS A 115 -4.28 5.31 -4.36
CA CYS A 115 -2.96 5.08 -3.82
C CYS A 115 -1.90 5.67 -4.75
N GLN A 116 -0.89 6.29 -4.15
CA GLN A 116 0.30 6.70 -4.88
C GLN A 116 1.50 6.48 -4.00
N ASN A 117 2.61 6.06 -4.59
CA ASN A 117 3.90 6.00 -3.92
C ASN A 117 4.93 6.78 -4.73
N THR A 118 5.88 7.41 -4.05
CA THR A 118 7.04 8.06 -4.64
C THR A 118 8.29 7.61 -3.89
N PRO A 119 9.43 7.39 -4.57
CA PRO A 119 10.70 7.24 -3.86
C PRO A 119 11.02 8.53 -3.10
N VAL A 120 11.64 8.40 -1.94
CA VAL A 120 12.27 9.54 -1.26
C VAL A 120 13.67 9.67 -1.83
N VAL A 121 13.94 10.81 -2.48
CA VAL A 121 15.27 11.13 -3.02
C VAL A 121 15.78 12.38 -2.31
N ASN A 122 17.10 12.45 -2.09
CA ASN A 122 17.72 13.66 -1.58
C ASN A 122 17.55 14.79 -2.62
N ALA A 123 17.23 15.99 -2.15
CA ALA A 123 17.08 17.19 -2.97
C ALA A 123 18.43 17.74 -3.44
#